data_AF-A0A973FQM7-F1
#
_entry.id   AF-A0A973FQM7-F1
#
_cell.length_a   1.000
_cell.length_b   1.000
_cell.length_c   1.000
_cell.angle_alpha   90.00
_cell.angle_beta   90.00
_cell.angle_gamma   90.00
#
_symmetry.space_group_name_H-M   'P 1'
#
loop_
_entity.id
_entity.type
_entity.pdbx_description
1 polymer ?
#
loop_
_entity_poly.entity_id
_entity_poly.type
_entity_poly.pdbx_seq_one_letter_code
_entity_poly.pdbx_strand_id
1 'polypeptide(L)'
;MDRQQIIERLFDHYEHPRHSGQLVPADLVHSGGNPDCGDMVTFYLRFDQAAAALVGLSFEGCGCTISQAAASLLCEQLQSAPLSAIDAIDDEAMLDL
;
A
#
# COMPACT_ATOMS: atom_id res chain seq x y z
N MET A 1 7.27 -1.64 -19.00
CA MET A 1 7.93 -2.87 -18.52
C MET A 1 7.50 -4.04 -19.38
N ASP A 2 8.32 -5.08 -19.49
CA ASP A 2 7.86 -6.33 -20.11
C ASP A 2 6.96 -7.10 -19.12
N ARG A 3 6.01 -7.89 -19.63
CA ARG A 3 5.02 -8.62 -18.83
C ARG A 3 5.67 -9.55 -17.80
N GLN A 4 6.82 -10.14 -18.15
CA GLN A 4 7.55 -11.01 -17.24
C GLN A 4 8.05 -10.28 -15.99
N GLN A 5 8.57 -9.05 -16.16
CA GLN A 5 9.08 -8.22 -15.07
C GLN A 5 7.97 -7.77 -14.11
N ILE A 6 6.77 -7.50 -14.62
CA ILE A 6 5.61 -7.12 -13.80
C ILE A 6 5.22 -8.29 -12.89
N ILE A 7 5.17 -9.51 -13.44
CA ILE A 7 4.83 -10.71 -12.69
C ILE A 7 5.87 -10.99 -11.61
N GLU A 8 7.17 -10.89 -11.94
CA GLU A 8 8.26 -11.07 -10.97
C GLU A 8 8.17 -10.06 -9.82
N ARG A 9 7.90 -8.79 -10.13
CA ARG A 9 7.72 -7.74 -9.12
C ARG A 9 6.51 -8.01 -8.21
N LEU A 10 5.39 -8.47 -8.77
CA LEU A 10 4.22 -8.85 -7.96
C LEU A 10 4.54 -10.03 -7.03
N PHE A 11 5.25 -11.05 -7.52
CA PHE A 11 5.63 -12.19 -6.69
C PHE A 11 6.60 -11.80 -5.57
N ASP A 12 7.61 -10.97 -5.86
CA ASP A 12 8.53 -10.47 -4.84
C ASP A 12 7.80 -9.69 -3.74
N HIS A 13 6.86 -8.82 -4.09
CA HIS A 13 6.07 -8.08 -3.11
C HIS A 13 5.06 -8.94 -2.35
N TYR A 14 4.65 -10.08 -2.91
CA TYR A 14 3.84 -11.04 -2.19
C TYR A 14 4.66 -11.89 -1.20
N GLU A 15 5.80 -12.42 -1.62
CA GLU A 15 6.66 -13.26 -0.77
C GLU A 15 7.41 -12.45 0.28
N HIS A 16 7.75 -11.21 -0.04
CA HIS A 16 8.48 -10.28 0.80
C HIS A 16 7.76 -8.94 0.89
N PRO A 17 6.58 -8.86 1.53
CA PRO A 17 5.81 -7.63 1.58
C PRO A 17 6.57 -6.54 2.36
N ARG A 18 6.79 -5.41 1.69
CA ARG A 18 7.30 -4.19 2.30
C ARG A 18 6.19 -3.56 3.13
N HIS A 19 6.55 -2.99 4.29
CA HIS A 19 5.60 -2.30 5.18
C HIS A 19 4.48 -3.18 5.77
N SER A 20 4.71 -4.49 5.90
CA SER A 20 3.77 -5.41 6.54
C SER A 20 3.72 -5.22 8.06
N GLY A 21 2.51 -5.24 8.62
CA GLY A 21 2.21 -5.20 10.05
C GLY A 21 1.50 -3.92 10.48
N GLN A 22 1.08 -3.90 11.75
CA GLN A 22 0.42 -2.74 12.34
C GLN A 22 1.44 -1.65 12.71
N LEU A 23 1.12 -0.39 12.40
CA LEU A 23 1.87 0.79 12.85
C LEU A 23 1.16 1.44 14.04
N VAL A 24 1.85 1.51 15.18
CA VAL A 24 1.33 2.17 16.39
C VAL A 24 2.39 3.14 16.93
N PRO A 25 2.06 4.42 17.19
CA PRO A 25 0.77 5.07 16.88
C PRO A 25 0.60 5.35 15.37
N ALA A 26 -0.64 5.30 14.91
CA ALA A 26 -1.06 5.79 13.59
C ALA A 26 -2.04 6.95 13.76
N ASP A 27 -1.95 7.93 12.87
CA ASP A 27 -2.84 9.10 12.85
C ASP A 27 -4.10 8.81 12.01
N LEU A 28 -3.97 7.99 10.96
CA LEU A 28 -5.07 7.52 10.12
C LEU A 28 -5.00 6.00 9.99
N VAL A 29 -6.16 5.36 10.14
CA VAL A 29 -6.34 3.92 9.90
C VAL A 29 -7.49 3.77 8.92
N HIS A 30 -7.25 3.07 7.81
CA HIS A 30 -8.25 2.84 6.79
C HIS A 30 -8.29 1.38 6.39
N SER A 31 -9.47 0.76 6.47
CA SER A 31 -9.67 -0.63 6.07
C SER A 31 -10.54 -0.69 4.83
N GLY A 32 -10.13 -1.49 3.86
CA GLY A 32 -10.85 -1.76 2.62
C GLY A 32 -10.60 -3.19 2.17
N GLY A 33 -11.29 -3.61 1.12
CA GLY A 33 -11.17 -4.99 0.65
C GLY A 33 -12.20 -5.35 -0.39
N ASN A 34 -12.00 -6.51 -1.01
CA ASN A 34 -12.92 -7.08 -1.95
C ASN A 34 -13.56 -8.36 -1.35
N PRO A 35 -14.82 -8.31 -0.90
CA PRO A 35 -15.48 -9.45 -0.28
C PRO A 35 -15.65 -10.65 -1.23
N ASP A 36 -15.70 -10.42 -2.55
CA ASP A 36 -15.83 -11.51 -3.53
C ASP A 36 -14.59 -12.41 -3.58
N CYS A 37 -13.41 -11.83 -3.32
CA CYS A 37 -12.14 -12.54 -3.23
C CYS A 37 -11.75 -12.89 -1.78
N GLY A 38 -12.51 -12.40 -0.78
CA GLY A 38 -12.16 -12.49 0.63
C GLY A 38 -10.98 -11.61 1.02
N ASP A 39 -10.67 -10.58 0.21
CA ASP A 39 -9.58 -9.65 0.46
C ASP A 39 -10.00 -8.64 1.53
N MET A 40 -9.13 -8.41 2.50
CA MET A 40 -9.27 -7.39 3.52
C MET A 40 -7.90 -6.85 3.88
N VAL A 41 -7.71 -5.56 3.67
CA VAL A 41 -6.45 -4.84 3.90
C VAL A 41 -6.74 -3.61 4.76
N THR A 42 -5.93 -3.39 5.78
CA THR A 42 -5.94 -2.20 6.62
C THR A 42 -4.62 -1.47 6.49
N PHE A 43 -4.68 -0.21 6.08
CA PHE A 43 -3.55 0.70 6.00
C PHE A 43 -3.48 1.58 7.23
N TYR A 44 -2.25 1.84 7.66
CA TYR A 44 -1.90 2.67 8.80
C TYR A 44 -0.96 3.77 8.34
N LEU A 45 -1.34 5.04 8.55
CA LEU A 45 -0.55 6.20 8.16
C LEU A 45 -0.22 7.04 9.38
N ARG A 46 1.00 7.55 9.41
CA ARG A 46 1.48 8.50 10.42
C ARG A 46 2.12 9.69 9.73
N PHE A 47 1.75 10.88 10.18
CA PHE A 47 2.16 12.14 9.61
C PHE A 47 2.96 12.98 10.60
N ASP A 48 3.97 13.68 10.09
CA ASP A 48 4.58 14.79 10.81
C ASP A 48 3.83 16.07 10.40
N GLN A 49 3.07 16.63 11.34
CA GLN A 49 2.28 17.84 11.12
C GLN A 49 3.14 19.09 10.91
N ALA A 50 4.35 19.15 11.49
CA ALA A 50 5.24 20.29 11.33
C ALA A 50 5.93 20.27 9.96
N ALA A 51 6.31 19.08 9.49
CA ALA A 51 6.95 18.89 8.19
C ALA A 51 5.94 18.72 7.03
N ALA A 52 4.65 18.55 7.33
CA ALA A 52 3.63 18.16 6.36
C ALA A 52 4.09 16.98 5.50
N ALA A 53 4.51 15.90 6.17
CA ALA A 53 5.10 14.73 5.52
C ALA A 53 4.57 13.41 6.10
N LEU A 54 4.50 12.37 5.27
CA LEU A 54 4.24 11.00 5.71
C LEU A 54 5.52 10.43 6.33
N VAL A 55 5.47 10.07 7.61
CA VAL A 55 6.63 9.54 8.38
C VAL A 55 6.49 8.08 8.74
N GLY A 56 5.30 7.50 8.57
CA GLY A 56 5.06 6.08 8.75
C GLY A 56 3.93 5.61 7.88
N LEU A 57 4.12 4.44 7.28
CA LEU A 57 3.13 3.75 6.47
C LEU A 57 3.31 2.25 6.67
N SER A 58 2.22 1.56 6.97
CA SER A 58 2.19 0.11 7.01
C SER A 58 0.81 -0.43 6.63
N PHE A 59 0.75 -1.73 6.34
CA PHE A 59 -0.51 -2.40 6.09
C PHE A 59 -0.54 -3.78 6.75
N GLU A 60 -1.73 -4.25 7.08
CA GLU A 60 -1.96 -5.64 7.45
C GLU A 60 -3.24 -6.15 6.77
N GLY A 61 -3.40 -7.46 6.67
CA GLY A 61 -4.59 -8.00 6.07
C GLY A 61 -4.47 -9.46 5.67
N CYS A 62 -5.51 -9.94 5.03
CA CYS A 62 -5.55 -11.23 4.37
C CYS A 62 -6.18 -11.06 2.98
N GLY A 63 -5.81 -11.93 2.05
CA GLY A 63 -6.34 -11.86 0.69
C GLY A 63 -5.51 -12.65 -0.29
N CYS A 64 -5.90 -12.55 -1.56
CA CYS A 64 -5.19 -13.15 -2.67
C CYS A 64 -3.80 -12.55 -2.87
N THR A 65 -2.94 -13.28 -3.58
CA THR A 65 -1.57 -12.88 -3.94
C THR A 65 -1.51 -11.48 -4.54
N ILE A 66 -2.45 -11.15 -5.43
CA ILE A 66 -2.49 -9.86 -6.11
C ILE A 66 -2.81 -8.74 -5.12
N SER A 67 -3.80 -8.93 -4.25
CA SER A 67 -4.19 -7.95 -3.24
C SER A 67 -3.04 -7.63 -2.29
N GLN A 68 -2.34 -8.66 -1.80
CA GLN A 68 -1.21 -8.48 -0.88
C GLN A 68 -0.01 -7.82 -1.56
N ALA A 69 0.32 -8.23 -2.79
CA ALA A 69 1.39 -7.60 -3.57
C ALA A 69 1.08 -6.13 -3.89
N ALA A 70 -0.15 -5.83 -4.30
CA ALA A 70 -0.60 -4.48 -4.62
C ALA A 70 -0.54 -3.56 -3.39
N ALA A 71 -0.98 -4.04 -2.22
CA ALA A 71 -0.87 -3.28 -0.97
C ALA A 71 0.59 -2.96 -0.63
N SER A 72 1.49 -3.94 -0.79
CA SER A 72 2.91 -3.73 -0.57
C SER A 72 3.53 -2.73 -1.55
N LEU A 73 3.18 -2.83 -2.84
CA LEU A 73 3.65 -1.92 -3.89
C LEU A 73 3.18 -0.49 -3.65
N LEU A 74 1.90 -0.33 -3.30
CA LEU A 74 1.31 0.95 -2.95
C LEU A 74 2.06 1.59 -1.77
N CYS A 75 2.36 0.82 -0.73
CA CYS A 75 3.12 1.34 0.40
C CYS A 75 4.54 1.79 0.01
N GLU A 76 5.24 1.02 -0.83
CA GLU A 76 6.57 1.39 -1.32
C GLU A 76 6.53 2.71 -2.10
N GLN A 77 5.53 2.88 -2.98
CA GLN A 77 5.40 4.11 -3.76
C GLN A 77 5.09 5.32 -2.86
N LEU A 78 4.13 5.14 -1.96
CA LEU A 78 3.64 6.19 -1.05
C LEU A 78 4.69 6.68 -0.06
N GLN A 79 5.62 5.83 0.37
CA GLN A 79 6.69 6.24 1.29
C GLN A 79 7.55 7.38 0.71
N SER A 80 7.71 7.41 -0.61
CA SER A 80 8.53 8.42 -1.30
C SER A 80 7.74 9.61 -1.84
N ALA A 81 6.42 9.60 -1.67
CA ALA A 81 5.51 10.56 -2.29
C ALA A 81 5.25 11.79 -1.40
N PRO A 82 5.08 13.00 -1.98
CA PRO A 82 4.59 14.15 -1.24
C PRO A 82 3.13 13.95 -0.84
N LEU A 83 2.66 14.60 0.23
CA LEU A 83 1.27 14.46 0.71
C LEU A 83 0.21 14.74 -0.37
N SER A 84 0.47 15.72 -1.25
CA SER A 84 -0.44 16.05 -2.35
C SER A 84 -0.63 14.90 -3.35
N ALA A 85 0.34 13.99 -3.46
CA ALA A 85 0.21 12.81 -4.31
C ALA A 85 -0.64 11.72 -3.64
N ILE A 86 -0.66 11.66 -2.32
CA ILE A 86 -1.49 10.71 -1.55
C ILE A 86 -2.97 11.04 -1.77
N ASP A 87 -3.32 12.32 -1.70
CA ASP A 87 -4.69 12.80 -1.94
C ASP A 87 -5.18 12.57 -3.38
N ALA A 88 -4.25 12.34 -4.31
CA ALA A 88 -4.53 12.15 -5.73
C ALA A 88 -4.57 10.68 -6.15
N ILE A 89 -4.38 9.72 -5.23
CA ILE A 89 -4.48 8.30 -5.55
C ILE A 89 -5.95 7.92 -5.69
N ASP A 90 -6.31 7.55 -6.91
CA ASP A 90 -7.60 7.00 -7.29
C ASP A 90 -7.42 5.64 -8.01
N ASP A 91 -8.54 5.07 -8.45
CA ASP A 91 -8.54 3.77 -9.13
C ASP A 91 -7.68 3.77 -10.41
N GLU A 92 -7.56 4.90 -11.10
CA GLU A 92 -6.80 5.04 -12.35
C GLU A 92 -5.29 5.13 -12.05
N ALA A 93 -4.90 5.93 -11.06
CA ALA A 93 -3.53 6.01 -10.58
C ALA A 93 -2.99 4.66 -10.09
N MET A 94 -3.86 3.80 -9.54
CA MET A 94 -3.50 2.45 -9.11
C MET A 94 -3.20 1.48 -10.26
N LEU A 95 -3.74 1.71 -11.46
CA LEU A 95 -3.53 0.84 -12.62
C LEU A 95 -2.19 1.12 -13.33
N ASP A 96 -1.63 2.31 -13.11
CA ASP A 96 -0.36 2.76 -13.71
C ASP A 96 0.89 2.46 -12.84
N LEU A 97 0.70 1.75 -11.72
CA LEU A 97 1.73 1.24 -10.80
C LEU A 97 2.60 0.11 -11.40
#